data_AF-A0A9J5Y3E9-F1
#
_entry.id   AF-A0A9J5Y3E9-F1
#
_cell.length_a   1.000
_cell.length_b   1.000
_cell.length_c   1.000
_cell.angle_alpha   90.00
_cell.angle_beta   90.00
_cell.angle_gamma   90.00
#
_symmetry.space_group_name_H-M   'P 1'
#
loop_
_entity.id
_entity.type
_entity.pdbx_description
1 polymer ?
#
loop_
_entity_poly.entity_id
_entity_poly.type
_entity_poly.pdbx_seq_one_letter_code
_entity_poly.pdbx_strand_id
1 'polypeptide(L)' 'MMRYLVRCFKKKNIKDVHPYCSDYYKHDALTNTYALPIEPMLDKSDWIALESVLEEVVLPPRYKKNAWKAKKKEEEKSR' A
#
# COMPACT_ATOMS: atom_id res chain seq x y z
N MET A 1 -1.63 -3.79 7.48
CA MET A 1 -0.78 -4.92 7.92
C MET A 1 -0.56 -4.93 9.44
N MET A 2 -0.12 -3.81 10.05
CA MET A 2 0.14 -3.72 11.51
C MET A 2 -1.07 -4.00 12.42
N ARG A 3 -2.28 -3.55 12.06
CA ARG A 3 -3.52 -3.81 12.83
C ARG A 3 -3.86 -5.30 13.00
N TYR A 4 -3.54 -6.13 12.02
CA TYR A 4 -3.84 -7.57 12.07
C TYR A 4 -2.88 -8.31 12.99
N LEU A 5 -1.61 -7.89 13.04
CA LEU A 5 -0.59 -8.49 13.91
C LEU A 5 -0.93 -8.30 15.39
N VAL A 6 -1.32 -7.09 15.80
CA VAL A 6 -1.75 -6.81 17.19
C VAL A 6 -2.93 -7.70 17.61
N ARG A 7 -3.90 -7.89 16.71
CA ARG A 7 -5.04 -8.79 16.94
C ARG A 7 -4.61 -10.25 17.12
N CYS A 8 -3.62 -10.70 16.35
CA CYS A 8 -3.07 -12.05 16.46
C CYS A 8 -2.34 -12.27 17.80
N PHE A 9 -1.54 -11.30 18.25
CA PHE A 9 -0.86 -11.37 19.55
C PHE A 9 -1.84 -11.43 20.72
N LYS A 10 -2.92 -10.61 20.67
CA LYS A 10 -3.97 -10.60 21.68
C LYS A 10 -4.73 -11.93 21.75
N LYS A 11 -4.99 -12.58 20.60
CA LYS A 11 -5.63 -13.90 20.53
C LYS A 11 -4.75 -15.01 21.13
N LYS A 12 -3.42 -14.90 20.99
CA LYS A 12 -2.45 -15.88 21.51
C LYS A 12 -2.00 -15.61 22.95
N ASN A 13 -2.54 -14.58 23.62
CA ASN A 13 -2.14 -14.18 24.98
C ASN A 13 -0.64 -13.88 25.12
N ILE A 14 0.00 -13.47 24.03
CA ILE A 14 1.41 -13.11 24.03
C ILE A 14 1.52 -11.69 24.60
N LYS A 15 2.09 -11.60 25.81
CA LYS A 15 2.28 -10.33 26.53
C LYS A 15 3.52 -9.57 26.05
N ASP A 16 4.55 -10.31 25.66
CA ASP A 16 5.78 -9.74 25.14
C ASP A 16 5.86 -9.94 23.62
N VAL A 17 5.76 -8.82 22.91
CA VAL A 17 5.80 -8.76 21.45
C VAL A 17 7.21 -8.49 20.96
N HIS A 18 8.13 -8.02 21.83
CA HIS A 18 9.50 -7.68 21.46
C HIS A 18 10.27 -8.80 20.74
N PRO A 19 10.22 -10.08 21.15
CA PRO A 19 10.97 -11.13 20.47
C PRO A 19 10.42 -11.49 19.08
N TYR A 20 9.22 -11.03 18.73
CA TYR A 20 8.62 -11.24 17.41
C TYR A 20 8.80 -10.04 16.46
N CYS A 21 9.24 -8.91 16.99
CA CYS A 21 9.61 -7.74 16.18
C CYS A 21 11.06 -7.90 15.70
N SER A 22 11.26 -7.88 14.38
CA SER A 22 12.60 -7.78 13.81
C SER A 22 13.31 -6.54 14.37
N ASP A 23 14.63 -6.63 14.55
CA ASP A 23 15.46 -5.53 15.04
C ASP A 23 15.25 -4.22 14.27
N TYR A 24 14.92 -4.32 12.97
CA TYR A 24 14.59 -3.19 12.12
C TYR A 24 13.42 -2.33 12.62
N TYR A 25 12.43 -2.95 13.28
CA TYR A 25 11.24 -2.25 13.78
C TYR A 25 11.33 -1.89 15.27
N LYS A 26 12.48 -2.06 15.91
CA LYS A 26 12.69 -1.61 17.29
C LYS A 26 12.68 -0.08 17.35
N HIS A 27 12.26 0.46 18.49
CA HIS A 27 12.18 1.90 18.70
C HIS A 27 13.51 2.60 18.36
N ASP A 28 14.63 2.10 18.88
CA ASP A 28 15.95 2.68 18.63
C ASP A 28 16.33 2.68 17.14
N ALA A 29 16.00 1.62 16.40
CA ALA A 29 16.26 1.53 14.98
C ALA A 29 15.39 2.53 14.18
N LEU A 30 14.12 2.69 14.55
CA LEU A 30 13.24 3.70 13.95
C LEU A 30 13.73 5.11 14.27
N THR A 31 14.05 5.40 15.53
CA THR A 31 14.57 6.70 15.95
C THR A 31 15.83 7.05 15.17
N ASN A 32 16.76 6.11 15.00
CA ASN A 32 17.99 6.35 14.24
C ASN A 32 17.74 6.50 12.72
N THR A 33 16.87 5.66 12.15
CA THR A 33 16.56 5.70 10.70
C THR A 33 15.87 7.01 10.31
N TYR A 34 14.99 7.51 11.17
CA TYR A 34 14.25 8.77 10.98
C TYR A 34 14.83 9.93 11.81
N ALA A 35 16.05 9.81 12.36
CA ALA A 35 16.70 10.89 13.11
C ALA A 35 17.05 12.07 12.21
N LEU A 36 17.33 11.78 10.93
CA LEU A 36 17.54 12.80 9.94
C LEU A 36 16.19 13.45 9.63
N PRO A 37 16.09 14.79 9.69
CA PRO A 37 14.90 15.47 9.23
C PRO A 37 14.74 15.16 7.76
N ILE A 38 13.69 14.40 7.43
CA ILE A 38 13.22 14.28 6.07
C ILE A 38 12.64 15.65 5.76
N GLU A 39 13.25 16.38 4.82
CA GLU A 39 12.61 17.56 4.27
C GLU A 39 11.21 17.14 3.79
N PRO A 40 10.15 17.71 4.38
CA PRO A 40 8.82 17.37 3.93
C PRO A 40 8.75 17.69 2.45
N MET A 41 8.16 16.78 1.68
CA MET A 41 7.87 17.05 0.28
C MET A 41 7.13 18.39 0.22
N LEU A 42 7.65 19.29 -0.61
CA LEU A 42 7.07 20.61 -0.86
C LEU A 42 5.56 20.51 -1.05
N ASP A 43 4.81 21.53 -0.62
CA ASP A 43 3.36 21.49 -0.78
C ASP A 43 3.02 21.41 -2.28
N LYS A 44 1.87 20.85 -2.62
CA LYS A 44 1.44 20.71 -4.02
C LYS A 44 1.40 22.05 -4.75
N SER A 45 1.20 23.15 -4.01
CA SER A 45 1.27 24.53 -4.52
C SER A 45 2.66 24.94 -4.99
N ASP A 46 3.70 24.35 -4.39
CA ASP A 46 5.11 24.70 -4.63
C ASP A 46 5.70 23.85 -5.76
N TRP A 47 4.93 22.92 -6.32
CA TRP A 47 5.35 22.08 -7.42
C TRP A 47 5.28 22.88 -8.72
N ILE A 48 6.43 23.35 -9.19
CA ILE A 48 6.55 23.92 -10.53
C ILE A 48 6.46 22.76 -11.52
N ALA A 49 5.27 22.53 -12.08
CA ALA A 49 5.12 21.62 -13.21
C ALA A 49 5.87 22.22 -14.41
N LEU A 50 6.77 21.45 -15.02
CA LEU A 50 7.41 21.86 -16.26
C LEU A 50 6.33 22.00 -17.34
N GLU A 51 6.42 23.05 -18.16
CA GLU A 51 5.45 23.32 -19.22
C GLU A 51 5.27 22.13 -20.17
N SER A 52 6.34 21.36 -20.38
CA SER A 52 6.31 20.11 -21.16
C SER A 52 5.42 19.01 -20.55
N VAL A 53 5.31 18.94 -19.23
CA VAL A 53 4.45 17.97 -18.52
C VAL A 53 2.99 18.42 -18.54
N LEU A 54 2.75 19.74 -18.56
CA LEU A 54 1.41 20.30 -18.69
C LEU A 54 0.84 20.10 -20.10
N GLU A 55 1.69 20.15 -21.12
CA GLU A 55 1.31 19.91 -22.52
C GLU A 55 1.23 18.41 -22.87
N GLU A 56 1.88 17.53 -22.09
CA GLU A 56 1.84 16.09 -22.29
C GLU A 56 0.45 15.51 -21.95
N VAL A 57 -0.37 15.33 -22.97
CA VAL A 57 -1.63 14.61 -22.86
C VAL A 57 -1.34 13.10 -22.73
N VAL A 58 -1.27 12.61 -21.50
CA VAL A 58 -1.17 11.16 -21.22
C VAL A 58 -2.48 10.49 -21.63
N LEU A 59 -2.52 10.01 -22.87
CA LEU A 59 -3.62 9.17 -23.32
C LEU A 59 -3.61 7.86 -22.52
N PRO A 60 -4.76 7.39 -22.03
CA PRO A 60 -4.81 6.08 -21.40
C PRO A 60 -4.31 5.04 -22.41
N PRO A 61 -3.54 4.04 -21.95
CA PRO A 61 -3.13 2.96 -22.82
C PRO A 61 -4.38 2.37 -23.47
N ARG A 62 -4.33 2.16 -24.79
CA ARG A 62 -5.42 1.54 -25.56
C ARG A 62 -5.49 0.05 -25.23
N TYR A 63 -5.83 -0.30 -24.00
CA TYR A 63 -6.05 -1.69 -23.61
C TYR A 63 -7.38 -2.15 -24.21
N LYS A 64 -7.33 -3.15 -25.08
CA LYS A 64 -8.54 -3.91 -25.41
C LYS A 64 -8.89 -4.70 -24.16
N LYS A 65 -10.06 -4.46 -23.54
CA LYS A 65 -10.59 -5.37 -22.52
C LYS A 65 -10.71 -6.74 -23.18
N ASN A 66 -9.87 -7.69 -22.77
CA ASN A 66 -10.07 -9.08 -23.13
C ASN A 66 -11.42 -9.50 -22.53
N ALA A 67 -12.38 -9.89 -23.37
CA ALA A 67 -13.68 -10.41 -22.96
C ALA A 67 -13.58 -11.82 -22.33
N TRP A 68 -12.45 -12.11 -21.66
CA TRP A 68 -12.11 -13.41 -21.08
C TRP A 68 -12.95 -13.75 -19.85
N LYS A 69 -13.75 -12.83 -19.33
CA LYS A 69 -14.78 -13.20 -18.36
C LYS A 69 -15.85 -14.03 -19.06
N ALA A 70 -15.70 -15.35 -18.99
CA ALA A 70 -16.77 -16.28 -19.30
C ALA A 70 -17.99 -15.90 -18.45
N LYS A 71 -19.12 -15.64 -19.11
CA LYS A 71 -20.42 -15.57 -18.45
C LYS A 71 -20.62 -16.94 -17.79
N LYS A 72 -20.59 -17.02 -16.45
CA LYS A 72 -21.04 -18.23 -15.75
C LYS A 72 -22.46 -18.52 -16.25
N LYS A 73 -22.68 -19.69 -16.86
CA LYS A 73 -24.02 -20.18 -17.12
C LYS A 73 -24.66 -20.43 -15.75
N GLU A 74 -25.83 -19.87 -15.54
CA GLU A 74 -26.68 -20.18 -14.41
C GLU A 74 -27.09 -21.65 -14.57
N GLU A 75 -26.73 -22.50 -13.61
CA GLU A 75 -27.15 -23.90 -13.61
C GLU A 75 -28.66 -23.95 -13.37
N GLU A 76 -29.40 -24.31 -14.41
CA GLU A 76 -30.80 -24.74 -14.29
C GLU A 76 -30.84 -26.03 -13.45
N LYS A 77 -31.12 -25.86 -12.16
CA LYS A 77 -31.46 -26.95 -11.27
C LYS A 77 -32.82 -27.51 -11.70
N SER A 78 -32.84 -28.67 -12.36
CA SER A 78 -34.08 -29.42 -12.60
C SER A 78 -33.90 -30.94 -12.38
N ARG A 79 -34.71 -31.41 -11.42
CA ARG A 79 -35.17 -32.78 -11.09
C ARG A 79 -34.18 -33.93 -10.90
#